data_AF-A0A8H5WU52-F1
#
_entry.id   AF-A0A8H5WU52-F1
#
_cell.length_a   1.000
_cell.length_b   1.000
_cell.length_c   1.000
_cell.angle_alpha   90.00
_cell.angle_beta   90.00
_cell.angle_gamma   90.00
#
_symmetry.space_group_name_H-M   'P 1'
#
loop_
_entity.id
_entity.type
_entity.pdbx_description
1 polymer ?
#
loop_
_entity_poly.entity_id
_entity_poly.type
_entity_poly.pdbx_seq_one_letter_code
_entity_poly.pdbx_strand_id
1 'polypeptide(L)'
;MPLQQLYPDPEATETHASPTVIDIIAVPGLGPPVKGEAKHAFDTWRTPSGQKGRLWLQHDLPDHVPDSRIFLYQYNTTAAYGQGLEDLRSKADILLEVINIERRDCPDIKILLLGHSMGGLLIKQALINASSNPGYSAIKHNTARIVFFATPHELSTQKLGEIGTAIATERGHDIRDELVRTLQAGAIFSELESWKHQALQYDAVSFWGSSDTIVTRNNVSLGLPGDVAKIVELDTNHRGISKFSNSDKDRNTFKIVVENIKRLCELAIRNPESQDAWCQDTSGLRHLAVQKLTARTNVMTYGGDTTQEPILQGIRYLNYQKPTIVQEAVLSALTLCPPRNVIASYPPGTGRTTALAIALLLRMDYHSATQPQALVIIATRLLVRQTEKCIEEVGRFCEGVVVETIIASSRPTAKVEANVIIATPGTFLDCIRRHLVDISQVRYLLMDDVDHVVDMQGSSDQCLRVTAVAQKSPETVQLLLFSDLTTPASKILNVMLRSNTLEKFELKGVELNANKIVHLVFRCSGEQQKLGIICKLPGVVTTSVLIIYVQ
;
A
#
# COMPACT_ATOMS: atom_id res chain seq x y z
N MET A 1 30.80 -16.27 -8.55
CA MET A 1 29.82 -15.21 -8.80
C MET A 1 29.45 -14.53 -7.49
N PRO A 2 28.97 -13.28 -7.47
CA PRO A 2 28.58 -12.59 -6.24
C PRO A 2 27.35 -13.22 -5.57
N LEU A 3 26.53 -13.97 -6.31
CA LEU A 3 25.47 -14.80 -5.74
C LEU A 3 26.01 -16.21 -5.52
N GLN A 4 25.99 -16.70 -4.28
CA GLN A 4 26.49 -18.04 -3.93
C GLN A 4 25.34 -18.91 -3.39
N GLN A 5 25.12 -20.08 -4.01
CA GLN A 5 24.21 -21.08 -3.48
C GLN A 5 24.78 -21.71 -2.21
N LEU A 6 23.99 -21.68 -1.13
CA LEU A 6 24.29 -22.31 0.15
C LEU A 6 23.57 -23.66 0.31
N TYR A 7 22.38 -23.79 -0.28
CA TYR A 7 21.56 -25.01 -0.23
C TYR A 7 20.75 -25.16 -1.52
N PRO A 8 20.56 -26.39 -2.05
CA PRO A 8 21.32 -27.59 -1.70
C PRO A 8 22.81 -27.37 -1.98
N ASP A 9 23.68 -28.12 -1.29
CA ASP A 9 25.13 -27.99 -1.49
C ASP A 9 25.48 -28.36 -2.95
N PRO A 10 25.99 -27.41 -3.76
CA PRO A 10 26.31 -27.67 -5.16
C PRO A 10 27.43 -28.71 -5.35
N GLU A 11 28.22 -29.00 -4.31
CA GLU A 11 29.31 -29.99 -4.36
C GLU A 11 28.88 -31.39 -3.88
N ALA A 12 27.65 -31.55 -3.38
CA ALA A 12 27.14 -32.85 -2.92
C ALA A 12 26.78 -33.78 -4.10
N THR A 13 27.23 -35.04 -4.03
CA THR A 13 27.15 -36.05 -5.11
C THR A 13 25.87 -36.88 -5.13
N GLU A 14 25.01 -36.76 -4.11
CA GLU A 14 23.73 -37.47 -4.01
C GLU A 14 22.56 -36.49 -4.11
N THR A 15 21.74 -36.59 -5.16
CA THR A 15 20.51 -35.79 -5.29
C THR A 15 19.29 -36.68 -5.42
N HIS A 16 18.68 -37.03 -4.29
CA HIS A 16 17.22 -37.10 -4.24
C HIS A 16 16.70 -35.66 -4.18
N ALA A 17 16.77 -34.94 -5.30
CA ALA A 17 16.26 -33.58 -5.38
C ALA A 17 14.73 -33.63 -5.38
N SER A 18 14.11 -33.33 -4.24
CA SER A 18 12.71 -32.92 -4.23
C SER A 18 12.57 -31.67 -5.12
N PRO A 19 11.44 -31.51 -5.83
CA PRO A 19 11.29 -30.41 -6.78
C PRO A 19 11.40 -29.08 -6.03
N THR A 20 12.42 -28.28 -6.33
CA THR A 20 12.58 -26.94 -5.77
C THR A 20 11.39 -26.07 -6.13
N VAL A 21 10.74 -25.48 -5.12
CA VAL A 21 9.55 -24.64 -5.33
C VAL A 21 9.82 -23.16 -5.04
N ILE A 22 10.90 -22.84 -4.31
CA ILE A 22 11.22 -21.46 -3.94
C ILE A 22 12.74 -21.19 -3.86
N ASP A 23 13.15 -20.02 -4.31
CA ASP A 23 14.49 -19.46 -4.11
C ASP A 23 14.45 -18.44 -2.96
N ILE A 24 15.35 -18.59 -2.00
CA ILE A 24 15.55 -17.67 -0.88
C ILE A 24 16.86 -16.95 -1.09
N ILE A 25 16.83 -15.62 -1.22
CA ILE A 25 18.03 -14.82 -1.54
C ILE A 25 18.31 -13.84 -0.41
N ALA A 26 19.41 -14.06 0.29
CA ALA A 26 19.85 -13.24 1.41
C ALA A 26 20.82 -12.14 0.97
N VAL A 27 20.48 -10.88 1.30
CA VAL A 27 21.23 -9.68 0.97
C VAL A 27 21.73 -9.04 2.26
N PRO A 28 23.06 -9.00 2.50
CA PRO A 28 23.64 -8.45 3.73
C PRO A 28 23.54 -6.92 3.77
N GLY A 29 23.73 -6.35 4.95
CA GLY A 29 23.79 -4.90 5.15
C GLY A 29 25.20 -4.32 4.94
N LEU A 30 25.40 -3.03 5.29
CA LEU A 30 26.71 -2.36 5.21
C LEU A 30 27.82 -3.16 5.91
N GLY A 31 29.04 -3.12 5.38
CA GLY A 31 30.22 -3.84 5.88
C GLY A 31 31.49 -3.00 5.78
N PRO A 32 32.60 -3.48 6.37
CA PRO A 32 33.84 -2.70 6.50
C PRO A 32 34.53 -2.45 5.14
N PRO A 33 35.22 -1.30 4.94
CA PRO A 33 35.57 -0.82 3.60
C PRO A 33 36.69 -1.52 2.84
N VAL A 34 37.54 -2.33 3.48
CA VAL A 34 38.80 -2.75 2.81
C VAL A 34 39.26 -4.19 3.14
N LYS A 35 38.70 -4.88 4.16
CA LYS A 35 39.18 -6.21 4.55
C LYS A 35 38.06 -7.23 4.69
N GLY A 36 37.93 -8.11 3.70
CA GLY A 36 37.11 -9.33 3.77
C GLY A 36 35.63 -9.13 3.45
N GLU A 37 35.31 -8.49 2.32
CA GLU A 37 33.93 -8.25 1.86
C GLU A 37 33.08 -9.53 1.80
N ALA A 38 33.64 -10.62 1.26
CA ALA A 38 33.00 -11.94 1.30
C ALA A 38 32.74 -12.39 2.76
N LYS A 39 33.71 -12.20 3.66
CA LYS A 39 33.57 -12.55 5.07
C LYS A 39 32.43 -11.77 5.73
N HIS A 40 32.24 -10.50 5.38
CA HIS A 40 31.15 -9.68 5.91
C HIS A 40 29.75 -10.18 5.48
N ALA A 41 29.60 -10.58 4.22
CA ALA A 41 28.33 -11.15 3.74
C ALA A 41 27.94 -12.39 4.56
N PHE A 42 28.90 -13.30 4.80
CA PHE A 42 28.70 -14.45 5.67
C PHE A 42 28.48 -14.05 7.14
N ASP A 43 29.31 -13.15 7.66
CA ASP A 43 29.28 -12.72 9.05
C ASP A 43 28.01 -11.95 9.40
N THR A 44 27.28 -11.40 8.43
CA THR A 44 25.94 -10.84 8.66
C THR A 44 24.98 -11.91 9.16
N TRP A 45 25.06 -13.13 8.63
CA TRP A 45 24.14 -14.23 8.92
C TRP A 45 24.78 -15.33 9.77
N ARG A 46 25.97 -15.08 10.33
CA ARG A 46 26.78 -16.06 11.04
C ARG A 46 27.13 -15.59 12.44
N THR A 47 27.04 -16.51 13.40
CA THR A 47 27.52 -16.27 14.77
C THR A 47 28.20 -17.52 15.38
N PRO A 48 29.32 -17.35 16.11
CA PRO A 48 30.16 -16.14 16.14
C PRO A 48 30.70 -15.81 14.73
N SER A 49 31.17 -14.60 14.48
CA SER A 49 31.77 -14.25 13.17
C SER A 49 33.04 -15.07 12.90
N GLY A 50 33.34 -15.32 11.62
CA GLY A 50 34.49 -16.11 11.16
C GLY A 50 34.14 -17.53 10.71
N GLN A 51 35.11 -18.29 10.20
CA GLN A 51 34.88 -19.60 9.58
C GLN A 51 34.32 -20.67 10.53
N LYS A 52 34.57 -20.55 11.84
CA LYS A 52 34.07 -21.49 12.86
C LYS A 52 32.64 -21.18 13.32
N GLY A 53 32.05 -20.09 12.82
CA GLY A 53 30.70 -19.68 13.17
C GLY A 53 29.62 -20.48 12.46
N ARG A 54 28.47 -20.64 13.11
CA ARG A 54 27.30 -21.29 12.49
C ARG A 54 26.59 -20.31 11.55
N LEU A 55 26.52 -20.66 10.27
CA LEU A 55 25.74 -19.95 9.26
C LEU A 55 24.35 -20.57 9.19
N TRP A 56 23.36 -19.99 9.86
CA TRP A 56 22.05 -20.62 10.00
C TRP A 56 21.29 -20.77 8.67
N LEU A 57 21.53 -19.86 7.72
CA LEU A 57 20.97 -19.97 6.36
C LEU A 57 21.37 -21.27 5.65
N GLN A 58 22.54 -21.82 5.95
CA GLN A 58 23.05 -23.07 5.37
C GLN A 58 22.77 -24.28 6.26
N HIS A 59 22.90 -24.13 7.58
CA HIS A 59 22.92 -25.27 8.50
C HIS A 59 21.58 -25.55 9.18
N ASP A 60 20.69 -24.55 9.31
CA ASP A 60 19.47 -24.69 10.10
C ASP A 60 18.20 -24.39 9.28
N LEU A 61 18.23 -23.40 8.39
CA LEU A 61 17.06 -23.04 7.57
C LEU A 61 16.57 -24.18 6.65
N PRO A 62 17.44 -24.99 6.01
CA PRO A 62 17.00 -26.11 5.18
C PRO A 62 16.10 -27.13 5.90
N ASP A 63 16.29 -27.35 7.21
CA ASP A 63 15.46 -28.28 7.99
C ASP A 63 13.98 -27.84 8.06
N HIS A 64 13.72 -26.56 7.84
CA HIS A 64 12.37 -25.98 7.91
C HIS A 64 11.76 -25.69 6.53
N VAL A 65 12.60 -25.55 5.50
CA VAL A 65 12.22 -25.28 4.10
C VAL A 65 13.04 -26.14 3.13
N PRO A 66 12.90 -27.48 3.18
CA PRO A 66 13.77 -28.40 2.43
C PRO A 66 13.58 -28.28 0.90
N ASP A 67 12.41 -27.85 0.43
CA ASP A 67 12.11 -27.70 -1.00
C ASP A 67 12.51 -26.31 -1.55
N SER A 68 13.66 -25.79 -1.11
CA SER A 68 14.15 -24.46 -1.46
C SER A 68 15.59 -24.47 -1.99
N ARG A 69 15.97 -23.45 -2.75
CA ARG A 69 17.36 -23.08 -2.97
C ARG A 69 17.67 -21.82 -2.18
N ILE A 70 18.76 -21.82 -1.43
CA ILE A 70 19.13 -20.69 -0.57
C ILE A 70 20.41 -20.09 -1.13
N PHE A 71 20.38 -18.78 -1.42
CA PHE A 71 21.49 -18.02 -1.96
C PHE A 71 21.91 -16.89 -1.02
N LEU A 72 23.21 -16.60 -1.01
CA LEU A 72 23.78 -15.44 -0.33
C LEU A 72 24.43 -14.51 -1.36
N TYR A 73 23.99 -13.24 -1.37
CA TYR A 73 24.57 -12.21 -2.22
C TYR A 73 25.77 -11.53 -1.53
N GLN A 74 26.86 -11.39 -2.26
CA GLN A 74 28.14 -10.82 -1.83
C GLN A 74 28.44 -9.61 -2.71
N TYR A 75 28.53 -8.43 -2.10
CA TYR A 75 28.83 -7.19 -2.81
C TYR A 75 29.72 -6.29 -1.98
N ASN A 76 30.42 -5.37 -2.64
CA ASN A 76 31.16 -4.33 -1.94
C ASN A 76 30.16 -3.36 -1.30
N THR A 77 30.08 -3.43 0.02
CA THR A 77 29.11 -2.69 0.82
C THR A 77 29.48 -1.24 1.05
N THR A 78 30.75 -0.85 0.86
CA THR A 78 31.21 0.53 1.07
C THR A 78 31.10 1.35 -0.21
N ALA A 79 31.44 0.76 -1.34
CA ALA A 79 31.24 1.32 -2.66
C ALA A 79 29.85 1.03 -3.23
N ALA A 80 28.84 0.78 -2.39
CA ALA A 80 27.42 0.76 -2.79
C ALA A 80 26.67 2.02 -2.34
N TYR A 81 27.31 2.82 -1.47
CA TYR A 81 26.72 4.00 -0.85
C TYR A 81 27.73 5.16 -0.74
N GLY A 82 28.87 5.08 -1.44
CA GLY A 82 29.99 6.01 -1.31
C GLY A 82 30.01 7.14 -2.35
N GLN A 83 29.35 6.98 -3.50
CA GLN A 83 29.53 7.89 -4.65
C GLN A 83 28.20 8.38 -5.29
N GLY A 84 27.08 8.38 -4.53
CA GLY A 84 25.80 8.91 -5.00
C GLY A 84 24.75 7.88 -5.45
N LEU A 85 23.63 8.41 -5.99
CA LEU A 85 22.44 7.71 -6.47
C LEU A 85 22.71 6.70 -7.61
N GLU A 86 23.66 7.06 -8.48
CA GLU A 86 24.08 6.23 -9.61
C GLU A 86 24.72 4.93 -9.13
N ASP A 87 25.31 4.92 -7.93
CA ASP A 87 25.96 3.74 -7.36
C ASP A 87 24.94 2.72 -6.83
N LEU A 88 23.93 3.14 -6.04
CA LEU A 88 22.92 2.21 -5.53
C LEU A 88 22.07 1.58 -6.65
N ARG A 89 21.69 2.37 -7.66
CA ARG A 89 20.97 1.85 -8.85
C ARG A 89 21.82 0.85 -9.61
N SER A 90 23.09 1.17 -9.88
CA SER A 90 24.00 0.26 -10.57
C SER A 90 24.21 -1.04 -9.79
N LYS A 91 24.33 -0.98 -8.46
CA LYS A 91 24.43 -2.18 -7.61
C LYS A 91 23.14 -3.00 -7.60
N ALA A 92 21.98 -2.34 -7.65
CA ALA A 92 20.70 -2.99 -7.77
C ALA A 92 20.55 -3.70 -9.12
N ASP A 93 21.03 -3.09 -10.21
CA ASP A 93 21.07 -3.73 -11.53
C ASP A 93 22.01 -4.95 -11.54
N ILE A 94 23.17 -4.87 -10.89
CA ILE A 94 24.07 -6.01 -10.72
C ILE A 94 23.39 -7.14 -9.94
N LEU A 95 22.65 -6.81 -8.86
CA LEU A 95 21.88 -7.80 -8.10
C LEU A 95 20.84 -8.50 -8.99
N LEU A 96 20.10 -7.75 -9.81
CA LEU A 96 19.12 -8.34 -10.73
C LEU A 96 19.79 -9.22 -11.78
N GLU A 97 20.91 -8.78 -12.35
CA GLU A 97 21.61 -9.54 -13.39
C GLU A 97 22.12 -10.87 -12.85
N VAL A 98 22.69 -10.89 -11.64
CA VAL A 98 23.19 -12.14 -11.05
C VAL A 98 22.07 -13.10 -10.68
N ILE A 99 20.92 -12.58 -10.21
CA ILE A 99 19.70 -13.37 -9.98
C ILE A 99 19.20 -13.95 -11.30
N ASN A 100 19.20 -13.15 -12.38
CA ASN A 100 18.76 -13.56 -13.70
C ASN A 100 19.65 -14.65 -14.30
N ILE A 101 20.98 -14.55 -14.11
CA ILE A 101 21.94 -15.55 -14.57
C ILE A 101 21.71 -16.89 -13.87
N GLU A 102 21.63 -16.91 -12.53
CA GLU A 102 21.45 -18.15 -11.76
C GLU A 102 20.08 -18.82 -12.02
N ARG A 103 19.08 -18.03 -12.44
CA ARG A 103 17.70 -18.50 -12.67
C ARG A 103 17.35 -18.70 -14.13
N ARG A 104 18.32 -18.64 -15.04
CA ARG A 104 18.10 -18.76 -16.49
C ARG A 104 17.30 -20.01 -16.87
N ASP A 105 17.60 -21.14 -16.23
CA ASP A 105 16.97 -22.44 -16.52
C ASP A 105 15.71 -22.71 -15.68
N CYS A 106 15.36 -21.80 -14.76
CA CYS A 106 14.25 -21.95 -13.83
C CYS A 106 13.59 -20.60 -13.47
N PRO A 107 13.15 -19.80 -14.47
CA PRO A 107 12.69 -18.43 -14.27
C PRO A 107 11.39 -18.34 -13.44
N ASP A 108 10.62 -19.41 -13.36
CA ASP A 108 9.27 -19.46 -12.76
C ASP A 108 9.23 -19.80 -11.26
N ILE A 109 10.34 -20.25 -10.69
CA ILE A 109 10.44 -20.58 -9.26
C ILE A 109 10.13 -19.34 -8.41
N LYS A 110 9.33 -19.43 -7.35
CA LYS A 110 9.04 -18.24 -6.51
C LYS A 110 10.30 -17.73 -5.81
N ILE A 111 10.36 -16.43 -5.52
CA ILE A 111 11.50 -15.78 -4.86
C ILE A 111 11.04 -15.19 -3.52
N LEU A 112 11.81 -15.49 -2.48
CA LEU A 112 11.76 -14.85 -1.16
C LEU A 112 13.06 -14.07 -0.95
N LEU A 113 12.96 -12.75 -0.78
CA LEU A 113 14.14 -11.89 -0.55
C LEU A 113 14.33 -11.63 0.96
N LEU A 114 15.53 -11.84 1.49
CA LEU A 114 15.88 -11.51 2.88
C LEU A 114 16.86 -10.34 2.89
N GLY A 115 16.49 -9.19 3.43
CA GLY A 115 17.33 -7.99 3.50
C GLY A 115 17.69 -7.62 4.93
N HIS A 116 18.98 -7.51 5.24
CA HIS A 116 19.43 -6.96 6.53
C HIS A 116 19.88 -5.51 6.41
N SER A 117 19.38 -4.64 7.30
CA SER A 117 19.78 -3.23 7.38
C SER A 117 19.68 -2.58 5.99
N MET A 118 20.72 -1.89 5.54
CA MET A 118 20.80 -1.27 4.20
C MET A 118 20.63 -2.25 3.02
N GLY A 119 20.91 -3.54 3.19
CA GLY A 119 20.66 -4.56 2.16
C GLY A 119 19.18 -4.67 1.78
N GLY A 120 18.27 -4.38 2.73
CA GLY A 120 16.86 -4.26 2.44
C GLY A 120 16.51 -3.06 1.54
N LEU A 121 17.26 -1.95 1.62
CA LEU A 121 17.10 -0.83 0.69
C LEU A 121 17.62 -1.18 -0.71
N LEU A 122 18.70 -1.96 -0.81
CA LEU A 122 19.18 -2.47 -2.09
C LEU A 122 18.14 -3.37 -2.76
N ILE A 123 17.48 -4.25 -2.00
CA ILE A 123 16.34 -5.05 -2.48
C ILE A 123 15.22 -4.16 -3.01
N LYS A 124 14.83 -3.11 -2.27
CA LYS A 124 13.79 -2.18 -2.73
C LYS A 124 14.18 -1.53 -4.05
N GLN A 125 15.41 -1.01 -4.15
CA GLN A 125 15.90 -0.41 -5.39
C GLN A 125 15.92 -1.42 -6.55
N ALA A 126 16.33 -2.67 -6.30
CA ALA A 126 16.30 -3.72 -7.32
C ALA A 126 14.88 -4.00 -7.82
N LEU A 127 13.88 -4.01 -6.95
CA LEU A 127 12.48 -4.18 -7.37
C LEU A 127 11.95 -2.96 -8.14
N ILE A 128 12.38 -1.74 -7.80
CA ILE A 128 12.07 -0.53 -8.58
C ILE A 128 12.69 -0.62 -9.99
N ASN A 129 13.95 -1.03 -10.08
CA ASN A 129 14.66 -1.20 -11.35
C ASN A 129 14.02 -2.30 -12.20
N ALA A 130 13.68 -3.45 -11.59
CA ALA A 130 12.99 -4.55 -12.26
C ALA A 130 11.60 -4.13 -12.76
N SER A 131 10.91 -3.24 -12.05
CA SER A 131 9.64 -2.68 -12.48
C SER A 131 9.75 -1.80 -13.73
N SER A 132 10.92 -1.21 -13.94
CA SER A 132 11.20 -0.28 -15.03
C SER A 132 11.87 -0.93 -16.23
N ASN A 133 12.32 -2.19 -16.09
CA ASN A 133 13.03 -2.93 -17.14
C ASN A 133 12.37 -4.30 -17.40
N PRO A 134 11.77 -4.51 -18.60
CA PRO A 134 11.14 -5.77 -18.98
C PRO A 134 12.05 -7.01 -18.90
N GLY A 135 13.37 -6.83 -19.03
CA GLY A 135 14.36 -7.91 -18.91
C GLY A 135 14.38 -8.60 -17.55
N TYR A 136 13.85 -7.95 -16.51
CA TYR A 136 13.75 -8.50 -15.16
C TYR A 136 12.31 -8.83 -14.73
N SER A 137 11.39 -8.95 -15.70
CA SER A 137 9.98 -9.25 -15.45
C SER A 137 9.77 -10.56 -14.69
N ALA A 138 10.53 -11.61 -14.99
CA ALA A 138 10.48 -12.88 -14.25
C ALA A 138 10.82 -12.69 -12.77
N ILE A 139 11.85 -11.89 -12.45
CA ILE A 139 12.22 -11.58 -11.06
C ILE A 139 11.10 -10.80 -10.38
N LYS A 140 10.55 -9.79 -11.04
CA LYS A 140 9.43 -8.99 -10.52
C LYS A 140 8.20 -9.84 -10.22
N HIS A 141 7.75 -10.66 -11.18
CA HIS A 141 6.53 -11.44 -11.06
C HIS A 141 6.66 -12.65 -10.13
N ASN A 142 7.86 -13.21 -10.02
CA ASN A 142 8.10 -14.36 -9.15
C ASN A 142 8.64 -14.00 -7.77
N THR A 143 9.02 -12.74 -7.51
CA THR A 143 9.21 -12.24 -6.14
C THR A 143 7.88 -12.27 -5.41
N ALA A 144 7.70 -13.33 -4.61
CA ALA A 144 6.47 -13.55 -3.89
C ALA A 144 6.47 -12.73 -2.60
N ARG A 145 7.59 -12.73 -1.86
CA ARG A 145 7.63 -12.31 -0.46
C ARG A 145 8.97 -11.68 -0.09
N ILE A 146 8.97 -10.84 0.95
CA ILE A 146 10.18 -10.15 1.41
C ILE A 146 10.28 -10.20 2.94
N VAL A 147 11.47 -10.40 3.47
CA VAL A 147 11.76 -10.35 4.90
C VAL A 147 12.83 -9.29 5.14
N PHE A 148 12.53 -8.34 6.01
CA PHE A 148 13.46 -7.29 6.42
C PHE A 148 13.95 -7.56 7.84
N PHE A 149 15.24 -7.36 8.06
CA PHE A 149 15.89 -7.43 9.36
C PHE A 149 16.50 -6.07 9.67
N ALA A 150 15.89 -5.30 10.57
CA ALA A 150 16.31 -3.96 10.95
C ALA A 150 16.55 -3.03 9.73
N THR A 151 15.71 -3.15 8.69
CA THR A 151 15.80 -2.26 7.52
C THR A 151 15.02 -0.98 7.80
N PRO A 152 15.64 0.20 7.68
CA PRO A 152 14.94 1.46 7.86
C PRO A 152 14.13 1.76 6.59
N HIS A 153 12.85 2.09 6.74
CA HIS A 153 11.87 2.26 5.67
C HIS A 153 11.23 3.65 5.65
N GLU A 154 10.93 4.24 6.81
CA GLU A 154 10.35 5.58 6.95
C GLU A 154 11.43 6.65 7.12
N LEU A 155 11.76 7.40 6.06
CA LEU A 155 13.01 8.16 6.06
C LEU A 155 12.95 9.48 5.28
N SER A 156 13.26 10.57 5.99
CA SER A 156 13.89 11.75 5.40
C SER A 156 15.39 11.48 5.19
N THR A 157 16.00 12.18 4.23
CA THR A 157 17.46 12.14 3.93
C THR A 157 18.32 12.27 5.19
N GLN A 158 17.95 13.19 6.08
CA GLN A 158 18.66 13.46 7.32
C GLN A 158 18.70 12.25 8.28
N LYS A 159 17.54 11.61 8.52
CA LYS A 159 17.42 10.48 9.44
C LYS A 159 18.20 9.25 8.94
N LEU A 160 18.25 9.04 7.63
CA LEU A 160 19.09 7.98 7.06
C LEU A 160 20.57 8.24 7.25
N GLY A 161 21.01 9.49 7.07
CA GLY A 161 22.39 9.89 7.35
C GLY A 161 22.78 9.58 8.80
N GLU A 162 21.90 9.89 9.75
CA GLU A 162 22.07 9.58 11.17
C GLU A 162 22.15 8.06 11.42
N ILE A 163 21.23 7.28 10.85
CA ILE A 163 21.22 5.80 10.95
C ILE A 163 22.48 5.20 10.33
N GLY A 164 22.88 5.64 9.14
CA GLY A 164 24.09 5.19 8.48
C GLY A 164 25.34 5.49 9.31
N THR A 165 25.39 6.66 9.92
CA THR A 165 26.47 7.06 10.85
C THR A 165 26.47 6.18 12.12
N ALA A 166 25.30 5.88 12.68
CA ALA A 166 25.19 5.03 13.85
C ALA A 166 25.65 3.59 13.57
N ILE A 167 25.28 3.02 12.41
CA ILE A 167 25.74 1.69 11.96
C ILE A 167 27.26 1.66 11.79
N ALA A 168 27.82 2.69 11.16
CA ALA A 168 29.25 2.84 10.95
C ALA A 168 30.03 2.93 12.27
N THR A 169 29.54 3.77 13.18
CA THR A 169 30.14 4.01 14.49
C THR A 169 30.09 2.77 15.36
N GLU A 170 28.92 2.09 15.41
CA GLU A 170 28.77 0.87 16.17
C GLU A 170 29.80 -0.16 15.70
N ARG A 171 30.05 -0.29 14.40
CA ARG A 171 31.05 -1.20 13.82
C ARG A 171 32.51 -0.75 13.92
N GLY A 172 32.80 0.34 14.63
CA GLY A 172 34.17 0.77 14.95
C GLY A 172 34.87 1.52 13.82
N HIS A 173 34.13 2.24 12.98
CA HIS A 173 34.69 2.94 11.82
C HIS A 173 34.28 4.42 11.75
N ASP A 174 35.22 5.27 11.29
CA ASP A 174 35.04 6.71 11.11
C ASP A 174 34.55 7.01 9.68
N ILE A 175 33.26 6.79 9.40
CA ILE A 175 32.64 7.02 8.08
C ILE A 175 31.96 8.40 8.04
N ARG A 176 32.62 9.42 8.60
CA ARG A 176 31.98 10.74 8.85
C ARG A 176 31.73 11.56 7.59
N ASP A 177 32.58 11.48 6.57
CA ASP A 177 32.53 12.48 5.50
C ASP A 177 31.85 12.01 4.20
N GLU A 178 31.96 10.75 3.80
CA GLU A 178 31.53 10.31 2.45
C GLU A 178 30.11 9.71 2.42
N LEU A 179 29.75 8.87 3.40
CA LEU A 179 28.40 8.29 3.53
C LEU A 179 27.36 9.36 3.94
N VAL A 180 27.74 10.27 4.85
CA VAL A 180 26.86 11.35 5.34
C VAL A 180 26.55 12.35 4.22
N ARG A 181 27.55 12.73 3.41
CA ARG A 181 27.32 13.61 2.24
C ARG A 181 26.46 12.93 1.18
N THR A 182 26.64 11.62 0.97
CA THR A 182 25.89 10.84 -0.03
C THR A 182 24.41 10.65 0.35
N LEU A 183 24.12 10.41 1.64
CA LEU A 183 22.74 10.29 2.14
C LEU A 183 22.04 11.65 2.24
N GLN A 184 22.79 12.75 2.38
CA GLN A 184 22.26 14.12 2.39
C GLN A 184 21.93 14.66 0.99
N ALA A 185 22.51 14.10 -0.08
CA ALA A 185 22.28 14.49 -1.46
C ALA A 185 20.93 13.97 -2.03
N GLY A 186 19.81 14.35 -1.37
CA GLY A 186 18.48 14.65 -1.90
C GLY A 186 17.69 13.68 -2.80
N ALA A 187 18.31 12.95 -3.73
CA ALA A 187 17.61 12.35 -4.86
C ALA A 187 17.41 10.82 -4.76
N ILE A 188 18.12 10.10 -3.87
CA ILE A 188 17.91 8.65 -3.63
C ILE A 188 16.46 8.35 -3.15
N PHE A 189 15.79 9.34 -2.56
CA PHE A 189 14.64 9.08 -1.68
C PHE A 189 13.29 9.43 -2.26
N SER A 190 13.22 10.24 -3.34
CA SER A 190 11.97 10.46 -4.05
C SER A 190 11.46 9.17 -4.74
N GLU A 191 12.37 8.31 -5.21
CA GLU A 191 12.01 7.04 -5.83
C GLU A 191 11.69 5.93 -4.83
N LEU A 192 12.39 5.86 -3.68
CA LEU A 192 12.05 4.93 -2.61
C LEU A 192 10.71 5.26 -1.94
N GLU A 193 10.33 6.55 -1.88
CA GLU A 193 8.97 6.99 -1.52
C GLU A 193 7.95 6.46 -2.55
N SER A 194 8.27 6.49 -3.85
CA SER A 194 7.40 5.96 -4.92
C SER A 194 7.21 4.44 -4.87
N TRP A 195 8.14 3.71 -4.25
CA TRP A 195 8.04 2.25 -4.06
C TRP A 195 6.90 1.86 -3.11
N LYS A 196 6.36 2.77 -2.29
CA LYS A 196 5.21 2.46 -1.41
C LYS A 196 4.02 1.85 -2.20
N HIS A 197 3.77 2.33 -3.42
CA HIS A 197 2.72 1.78 -4.28
C HIS A 197 3.05 0.38 -4.83
N GLN A 198 4.33 0.10 -5.08
CA GLN A 198 4.81 -1.20 -5.54
C GLN A 198 4.95 -2.21 -4.39
N ALA A 199 5.16 -1.75 -3.15
CA ALA A 199 5.33 -2.61 -1.99
C ALA A 199 4.08 -3.41 -1.64
N LEU A 200 2.89 -2.90 -1.99
CA LEU A 200 1.60 -3.55 -1.77
C LEU A 200 1.45 -4.90 -2.50
N GLN A 201 2.28 -5.16 -3.52
CA GLN A 201 2.25 -6.42 -4.26
C GLN A 201 3.04 -7.55 -3.57
N TYR A 202 3.80 -7.23 -2.52
CA TYR A 202 4.64 -8.19 -1.80
C TYR A 202 4.17 -8.31 -0.35
N ASP A 203 3.81 -9.51 0.12
CA ASP A 203 3.65 -9.68 1.58
C ASP A 203 5.06 -9.65 2.19
N ALA A 204 5.24 -8.75 3.16
CA ALA A 204 6.51 -8.56 3.83
C ALA A 204 6.41 -8.81 5.34
N VAL A 205 7.50 -9.30 5.93
CA VAL A 205 7.70 -9.34 7.38
C VAL A 205 8.88 -8.46 7.71
N SER A 206 8.74 -7.57 8.68
CA SER A 206 9.82 -6.67 9.11
C SER A 206 10.15 -6.93 10.58
N PHE A 207 11.37 -7.42 10.82
CA PHE A 207 11.90 -7.66 12.16
C PHE A 207 12.64 -6.43 12.68
N TRP A 208 12.43 -6.08 13.94
CA TRP A 208 13.22 -5.06 14.64
C TRP A 208 13.63 -5.55 16.04
N GLY A 209 14.76 -5.06 16.55
CA GLY A 209 15.29 -5.47 17.85
C GLY A 209 14.78 -4.58 18.98
N SER A 210 14.31 -5.17 20.08
CA SER A 210 13.86 -4.44 21.29
C SER A 210 14.95 -3.55 21.90
N SER A 211 16.22 -3.94 21.72
CA SER A 211 17.40 -3.21 22.18
C SER A 211 18.16 -2.53 21.03
N ASP A 212 17.52 -2.40 19.86
CA ASP A 212 18.09 -1.71 18.69
C ASP A 212 17.91 -0.20 18.84
N THR A 213 19.02 0.51 19.03
CA THR A 213 19.05 1.97 19.13
C THR A 213 19.26 2.65 17.77
N ILE A 214 19.53 1.88 16.73
CA ILE A 214 19.84 2.35 15.38
C ILE A 214 18.57 2.38 14.54
N VAL A 215 17.84 1.27 14.48
CA VAL A 215 16.59 1.14 13.72
C VAL A 215 15.46 0.83 14.68
N THR A 216 14.69 1.86 15.00
CA THR A 216 13.56 1.76 15.95
C THR A 216 12.31 1.22 15.28
N ARG A 217 11.30 0.86 16.09
CA ARG A 217 9.98 0.42 15.61
C ARG A 217 9.36 1.32 14.54
N ASN A 218 9.49 2.63 14.67
CA ASN A 218 8.93 3.57 13.69
C ASN A 218 9.68 3.49 12.36
N ASN A 219 10.99 3.25 12.39
CA ASN A 219 11.79 3.14 11.18
C ASN A 219 11.49 1.87 10.39
N VAL A 220 11.00 0.79 11.00
CA VAL A 220 10.72 -0.50 10.31
C VAL A 220 9.30 -0.62 9.77
N SER A 221 8.41 0.35 10.02
CA SER A 221 7.13 0.39 9.32
C SER A 221 7.38 0.82 7.87
N LEU A 222 6.81 0.09 6.91
CA LEU A 222 6.91 0.45 5.49
C LEU A 222 6.15 1.74 5.15
N GLY A 223 5.43 2.33 6.12
CA GLY A 223 4.58 3.49 5.89
C GLY A 223 3.45 3.20 4.90
N LEU A 224 3.10 1.92 4.75
CA LEU A 224 2.01 1.47 3.90
C LEU A 224 0.71 1.57 4.69
N PRO A 225 -0.39 1.92 4.02
CA PRO A 225 -1.69 1.94 4.68
C PRO A 225 -2.02 0.56 5.26
N GLY A 226 -2.29 0.51 6.56
CA GLY A 226 -2.69 -0.72 7.26
C GLY A 226 -1.60 -1.61 7.82
N ASP A 227 -0.33 -1.19 7.71
CA ASP A 227 0.83 -2.03 8.04
C ASP A 227 0.68 -3.44 7.42
N VAL A 228 0.49 -3.48 6.10
CA VAL A 228 0.43 -4.72 5.29
C VAL A 228 1.63 -5.65 5.58
N ALA A 229 2.76 -5.07 5.96
CA ALA A 229 3.89 -5.83 6.49
C ALA A 229 3.72 -6.14 7.97
N LYS A 230 3.83 -7.42 8.31
CA LYS A 230 3.84 -7.86 9.70
C LYS A 230 5.13 -7.39 10.38
N ILE A 231 5.00 -6.46 11.32
CA ILE A 231 6.12 -5.99 12.15
C ILE A 231 6.27 -6.93 13.35
N VAL A 232 7.47 -7.48 13.55
CA VAL A 232 7.76 -8.42 14.64
C VAL A 232 8.94 -7.90 15.45
N GLU A 233 8.75 -7.76 16.75
CA GLU A 233 9.81 -7.41 17.69
C GLU A 233 10.60 -8.66 18.09
N LEU A 234 11.92 -8.54 18.11
CA LEU A 234 12.86 -9.59 18.52
C LEU A 234 13.68 -9.10 19.72
N ASP A 235 13.94 -9.97 20.70
CA ASP A 235 14.76 -9.62 21.85
C ASP A 235 16.26 -9.60 21.48
N THR A 236 16.72 -8.54 20.82
CA THR A 236 18.09 -8.41 20.31
C THR A 236 18.43 -6.95 20.00
N ASN A 237 19.70 -6.66 19.72
CA ASN A 237 20.18 -5.41 19.14
C ASN A 237 20.35 -5.50 17.62
N HIS A 238 20.75 -4.40 16.99
CA HIS A 238 20.97 -4.29 15.54
C HIS A 238 21.90 -5.36 14.98
N ARG A 239 23.00 -5.66 15.69
CA ARG A 239 24.02 -6.64 15.25
C ARG A 239 23.57 -8.09 15.36
N GLY A 240 22.73 -8.39 16.34
CA GLY A 240 22.26 -9.75 16.63
C GLY A 240 21.01 -10.14 15.85
N ILE A 241 20.29 -9.20 15.23
CA ILE A 241 18.96 -9.45 14.66
C ILE A 241 18.93 -10.51 13.55
N SER A 242 20.04 -10.70 12.85
CA SER A 242 20.21 -11.68 11.77
C SER A 242 21.10 -12.88 12.16
N LYS A 243 21.43 -13.01 13.45
CA LYS A 243 22.41 -13.96 13.99
C LYS A 243 21.86 -14.75 15.17
N PHE A 244 22.00 -16.07 15.15
CA PHE A 244 21.40 -16.94 16.17
C PHE A 244 22.42 -17.92 16.76
N SER A 245 22.87 -17.66 17.99
CA SER A 245 23.74 -18.58 18.73
C SER A 245 22.95 -19.72 19.37
N ASN A 246 23.63 -20.60 20.10
CA ASN A 246 23.00 -21.69 20.85
C ASN A 246 22.45 -21.26 22.23
N SER A 247 22.49 -19.96 22.57
CA SER A 247 21.87 -19.47 23.80
C SER A 247 20.34 -19.62 23.75
N ASP A 248 19.69 -19.86 24.89
CA ASP A 248 18.23 -20.05 24.94
C ASP A 248 17.46 -18.83 24.39
N LYS A 249 17.99 -17.64 24.64
CA LYS A 249 17.49 -16.37 24.08
C LYS A 249 17.51 -16.41 22.55
N ASP A 250 18.64 -16.74 21.94
CA ASP A 250 18.76 -16.79 20.49
C ASP A 250 17.97 -17.94 19.86
N ARG A 251 17.78 -19.06 20.56
CA ARG A 251 16.93 -20.17 20.10
C ARG A 251 15.46 -19.76 19.99
N ASN A 252 14.96 -18.98 20.95
CA ASN A 252 13.60 -18.43 20.90
C ASN A 252 13.44 -17.42 19.76
N THR A 253 14.39 -16.50 19.61
CA THR A 253 14.42 -15.52 18.51
C THR A 253 14.49 -16.21 17.15
N PHE A 254 15.37 -17.22 17.01
CA PHE A 254 15.49 -18.03 15.81
C PHE A 254 14.18 -18.72 15.43
N LYS A 255 13.51 -19.34 16.42
CA LYS A 255 12.21 -19.98 16.19
C LYS A 255 11.18 -18.99 15.65
N ILE A 256 11.10 -17.78 16.19
CA ILE A 256 10.19 -16.74 15.68
C ILE A 256 10.53 -16.40 14.22
N VAL A 257 11.80 -16.20 13.90
CA VAL A 257 12.24 -15.83 12.55
C VAL A 257 11.92 -16.95 11.55
N VAL A 258 12.31 -18.18 11.86
CA VAL A 258 12.15 -19.32 10.96
C VAL A 258 10.69 -19.71 10.76
N GLU A 259 9.84 -19.66 11.79
CA GLU A 259 8.40 -19.94 11.63
C GLU A 259 7.71 -18.90 10.73
N ASN A 260 8.16 -17.64 10.75
CA ASN A 260 7.65 -16.64 9.80
C ASN A 260 8.18 -16.90 8.38
N ILE A 261 9.46 -17.24 8.20
CA ILE A 261 10.02 -17.57 6.89
C ILE A 261 9.33 -18.81 6.29
N LYS A 262 9.16 -19.87 7.09
CA LYS A 262 8.44 -21.09 6.71
C LYS A 262 7.02 -20.78 6.27
N ARG A 263 6.26 -20.02 7.07
CA ARG A 263 4.91 -19.57 6.72
C ARG A 263 4.89 -18.81 5.39
N LEU A 264 5.84 -17.91 5.15
CA LEU A 264 5.91 -17.16 3.89
C LEU A 264 6.20 -18.07 2.70
N CYS A 265 7.07 -19.07 2.85
CA CYS A 265 7.34 -20.07 1.83
C CYS A 265 6.09 -20.90 1.52
N GLU A 266 5.39 -21.41 2.55
CA GLU A 266 4.14 -22.15 2.37
C GLU A 266 3.06 -21.33 1.64
N LEU A 267 2.92 -20.05 1.99
CA LEU A 267 1.98 -19.14 1.34
C LEU A 267 2.36 -18.81 -0.10
N ALA A 268 3.66 -18.78 -0.42
CA ALA A 268 4.12 -18.57 -1.80
C ALA A 268 3.83 -19.78 -2.71
N ILE A 269 3.71 -20.98 -2.13
CA ILE A 269 3.52 -22.24 -2.85
C ILE A 269 2.03 -22.61 -3.01
N ARG A 270 1.16 -22.22 -2.07
CA ARG A 270 -0.28 -22.56 -2.10
C ARG A 270 -0.99 -21.93 -3.32
N ASN A 271 -1.70 -22.76 -4.07
CA ASN A 271 -2.58 -22.31 -5.16
C ASN A 271 -3.69 -21.38 -4.61
N PRO A 272 -3.96 -20.25 -5.27
CA PRO A 272 -5.00 -19.28 -4.86
C PRO A 272 -6.41 -19.87 -4.69
N GLU A 273 -6.68 -21.06 -5.23
CA GLU A 273 -8.00 -21.69 -5.27
C GLU A 273 -8.43 -22.37 -3.95
N SER A 274 -7.51 -22.54 -3.00
CA SER A 274 -7.74 -23.43 -1.83
C SER A 274 -8.10 -22.73 -0.51
N GLN A 275 -8.43 -21.43 -0.52
CA GLN A 275 -9.01 -20.74 0.63
C GLN A 275 -10.32 -20.04 0.29
N ASP A 276 -11.39 -20.62 0.85
CA ASP A 276 -12.74 -20.11 1.10
C ASP A 276 -13.56 -19.62 -0.12
N ALA A 277 -14.76 -20.21 -0.26
CA ALA A 277 -15.79 -19.92 -1.26
C ALA A 277 -16.32 -18.47 -1.28
N TRP A 278 -15.70 -17.56 -0.53
CA TRP A 278 -15.92 -16.12 -0.55
C TRP A 278 -14.84 -15.35 -1.36
N CYS A 279 -13.74 -16.03 -1.74
CA CYS A 279 -12.55 -15.42 -2.34
C CYS A 279 -12.45 -15.59 -3.87
N GLN A 280 -13.29 -16.46 -4.46
CA GLN A 280 -13.21 -16.83 -5.88
C GLN A 280 -13.61 -15.71 -6.85
N ASP A 281 -14.26 -14.64 -6.37
CA ASP A 281 -14.77 -13.56 -7.23
C ASP A 281 -13.88 -12.29 -7.23
N THR A 282 -12.70 -12.32 -6.60
CA THR A 282 -11.84 -11.12 -6.47
C THR A 282 -10.34 -11.33 -6.74
N SER A 283 -9.91 -12.55 -7.06
CA SER A 283 -8.52 -12.83 -7.45
C SER A 283 -8.14 -12.13 -8.76
N GLY A 284 -9.08 -12.05 -9.72
CA GLY A 284 -8.96 -11.22 -10.92
C GLY A 284 -8.86 -9.72 -10.58
N LEU A 285 -9.66 -9.24 -9.63
CA LEU A 285 -9.63 -7.83 -9.16
C LEU A 285 -8.26 -7.43 -8.56
N ARG A 286 -7.58 -8.32 -7.82
CA ARG A 286 -6.29 -8.01 -7.17
C ARG A 286 -5.16 -7.81 -8.16
N HIS A 287 -5.05 -8.67 -9.16
CA HIS A 287 -3.97 -8.62 -10.14
C HIS A 287 -4.25 -7.59 -11.25
N LEU A 288 -5.50 -7.23 -11.50
CA LEU A 288 -5.89 -6.30 -12.57
C LEU A 288 -6.06 -4.86 -12.09
N ALA A 289 -6.63 -4.60 -10.90
CA ALA A 289 -6.86 -3.22 -10.43
C ALA A 289 -5.56 -2.47 -10.09
N VAL A 290 -4.57 -3.16 -9.51
CA VAL A 290 -3.24 -2.57 -9.20
C VAL A 290 -2.33 -2.56 -10.43
N GLN A 291 -2.52 -3.48 -11.38
CA GLN A 291 -1.61 -3.60 -12.54
C GLN A 291 -2.13 -2.81 -13.76
N LYS A 292 -3.46 -2.67 -13.96
CA LYS A 292 -4.05 -1.88 -15.07
C LYS A 292 -4.29 -0.40 -14.75
N LEU A 293 -4.35 0.04 -13.49
CA LEU A 293 -4.39 1.48 -13.16
C LEU A 293 -3.00 2.12 -13.05
N THR A 294 -1.95 1.30 -12.89
CA THR A 294 -0.56 1.78 -12.70
C THR A 294 0.35 1.47 -13.90
N ALA A 295 -0.11 0.69 -14.89
CA ALA A 295 0.58 0.55 -16.17
C ALA A 295 0.26 1.76 -17.05
N ARG A 296 1.29 2.60 -17.21
CA ARG A 296 1.38 3.73 -18.16
C ARG A 296 0.48 3.52 -19.38
N THR A 297 -0.30 4.55 -19.70
CA THR A 297 -0.98 4.79 -20.97
C THR A 297 -0.15 4.36 -22.19
N ASN A 298 -0.19 3.07 -22.56
CA ASN A 298 -0.44 2.52 -23.90
C ASN A 298 -0.15 1.00 -24.01
N VAL A 299 -1.26 0.25 -24.10
CA VAL A 299 -1.53 -0.88 -25.03
C VAL A 299 -1.15 -2.34 -24.66
N MET A 300 -2.19 -3.18 -24.82
CA MET A 300 -2.34 -4.65 -24.99
C MET A 300 -2.34 -5.63 -23.80
N THR A 301 -3.54 -6.18 -23.60
CA THR A 301 -4.03 -7.33 -22.81
C THR A 301 -3.41 -8.69 -23.16
N TYR A 302 -3.35 -9.62 -22.20
CA TYR A 302 -3.80 -11.02 -22.37
C TYR A 302 -4.24 -11.65 -21.03
N GLY A 303 -5.48 -12.17 -21.00
CA GLY A 303 -5.99 -13.25 -20.13
C GLY A 303 -6.17 -12.98 -18.63
N GLY A 304 -7.44 -12.93 -18.16
CA GLY A 304 -7.72 -13.35 -16.79
C GLY A 304 -8.92 -12.78 -16.03
N ASP A 305 -9.71 -11.85 -16.56
CA ASP A 305 -11.09 -11.60 -16.07
C ASP A 305 -11.83 -10.63 -17.02
N THR A 306 -12.92 -11.07 -17.65
CA THR A 306 -13.72 -10.28 -18.62
C THR A 306 -14.74 -9.35 -17.94
N THR A 307 -14.90 -9.45 -16.61
CA THR A 307 -15.95 -8.76 -15.84
C THR A 307 -15.69 -7.26 -15.60
N GLN A 308 -14.43 -6.80 -15.66
CA GLN A 308 -14.04 -5.43 -15.28
C GLN A 308 -13.69 -4.50 -16.46
N GLU A 309 -13.57 -5.05 -17.67
CA GLU A 309 -13.27 -4.25 -18.86
C GLU A 309 -14.28 -3.10 -19.09
N PRO A 310 -15.59 -3.26 -18.80
CA PRO A 310 -16.55 -2.16 -18.79
C PRO A 310 -16.14 -0.93 -17.96
N ILE A 311 -15.65 -1.14 -16.74
CA ILE A 311 -15.27 -0.07 -15.82
C ILE A 311 -14.02 0.64 -16.35
N LEU A 312 -13.05 -0.14 -16.83
CA LEU A 312 -11.83 0.39 -17.43
C LEU A 312 -12.13 1.21 -18.70
N GLN A 313 -13.13 0.80 -19.47
CA GLN A 313 -13.60 1.57 -20.62
C GLN A 313 -14.23 2.90 -20.19
N GLY A 314 -14.97 2.93 -19.08
CA GLY A 314 -15.51 4.17 -18.50
C GLY A 314 -14.40 5.12 -18.03
N ILE A 315 -13.40 4.60 -17.34
CA ILE A 315 -12.21 5.34 -16.91
C ILE A 315 -11.45 5.93 -18.13
N ARG A 316 -11.31 5.14 -19.21
CA ARG A 316 -10.70 5.61 -20.47
C ARG A 316 -11.53 6.69 -21.15
N TYR A 317 -12.86 6.53 -21.18
CA TYR A 317 -13.79 7.53 -21.74
C TYR A 317 -13.69 8.88 -21.01
N LEU A 318 -13.48 8.84 -19.69
CA LEU A 318 -13.23 10.03 -18.86
C LEU A 318 -11.81 10.62 -19.00
N ASN A 319 -10.95 10.01 -19.83
CA ASN A 319 -9.55 10.39 -20.01
C ASN A 319 -8.72 10.41 -18.71
N TYR A 320 -9.07 9.57 -17.74
CA TYR A 320 -8.27 9.41 -16.53
C TYR A 320 -7.01 8.61 -16.84
N GLN A 321 -5.85 9.29 -16.81
CA GLN A 321 -4.57 8.68 -17.20
C GLN A 321 -3.80 8.06 -16.02
N LYS A 322 -3.93 8.65 -14.83
CA LYS A 322 -3.26 8.17 -13.61
C LYS A 322 -4.20 8.34 -12.42
N PRO A 323 -4.34 7.33 -11.55
CA PRO A 323 -5.12 7.47 -10.34
C PRO A 323 -4.49 8.52 -9.41
N THR A 324 -5.33 9.21 -8.66
CA THR A 324 -4.88 10.14 -7.62
C THR A 324 -4.47 9.38 -6.36
N ILE A 325 -3.73 10.05 -5.45
CA ILE A 325 -3.24 9.43 -4.20
C ILE A 325 -4.40 8.82 -3.39
N VAL A 326 -5.57 9.47 -3.35
CA VAL A 326 -6.74 8.95 -2.65
C VAL A 326 -7.39 7.77 -3.38
N GLN A 327 -7.39 7.77 -4.70
CA GLN A 327 -7.90 6.66 -5.50
C GLN A 327 -7.02 5.41 -5.30
N GLU A 328 -5.70 5.56 -5.36
CA GLU A 328 -4.76 4.45 -5.11
C GLU A 328 -4.92 3.89 -3.68
N ALA A 329 -5.00 4.77 -2.69
CA ALA A 329 -5.22 4.41 -1.28
C ALA A 329 -6.50 3.58 -1.08
N VAL A 330 -7.63 4.11 -1.54
CA VAL A 330 -8.94 3.45 -1.39
C VAL A 330 -8.95 2.12 -2.13
N LEU A 331 -8.50 2.08 -3.38
CA LEU A 331 -8.46 0.84 -4.16
C LEU A 331 -7.56 -0.22 -3.52
N SER A 332 -6.47 0.18 -2.87
CA SER A 332 -5.56 -0.73 -2.18
C SER A 332 -6.20 -1.37 -0.93
N ALA A 333 -6.99 -0.63 -0.15
CA ALA A 333 -7.72 -1.24 0.97
C ALA A 333 -8.85 -2.17 0.50
N LEU A 334 -9.45 -1.86 -0.65
CA LEU A 334 -10.55 -2.66 -1.20
C LEU A 334 -10.09 -3.98 -1.78
N THR A 335 -8.82 -4.15 -2.12
CA THR A 335 -8.28 -5.43 -2.60
C THR A 335 -7.86 -6.38 -1.47
N LEU A 336 -7.85 -5.92 -0.22
CA LEU A 336 -7.48 -6.73 0.96
C LEU A 336 -8.49 -7.84 1.24
N CYS A 337 -7.99 -8.94 1.82
CA CYS A 337 -8.79 -10.09 2.24
C CYS A 337 -8.55 -10.41 3.73
N PRO A 338 -9.57 -10.28 4.61
CA PRO A 338 -10.93 -9.79 4.32
C PRO A 338 -10.95 -8.29 3.97
N PRO A 339 -12.01 -7.80 3.30
CA PRO A 339 -12.17 -6.37 3.01
C PRO A 339 -12.19 -5.59 4.32
N ARG A 340 -11.41 -4.50 4.37
CA ARG A 340 -11.33 -3.65 5.58
C ARG A 340 -12.18 -2.41 5.43
N ASN A 341 -12.65 -1.89 6.56
CA ASN A 341 -13.31 -0.58 6.59
C ASN A 341 -12.28 0.50 6.29
N VAL A 342 -12.65 1.54 5.54
CA VAL A 342 -11.74 2.58 5.07
C VAL A 342 -12.20 3.94 5.57
N ILE A 343 -11.27 4.71 6.11
CA ILE A 343 -11.42 6.16 6.28
C ILE A 343 -10.36 6.84 5.43
N ALA A 344 -10.78 7.68 4.50
CA ALA A 344 -9.91 8.46 3.64
C ALA A 344 -10.07 9.95 3.96
N SER A 345 -9.09 10.50 4.68
CA SER A 345 -9.02 11.93 5.02
C SER A 345 -8.12 12.67 4.03
N TYR A 346 -8.73 13.31 3.04
CA TYR A 346 -8.06 14.04 1.97
C TYR A 346 -8.74 15.41 1.77
N PRO A 347 -8.14 16.41 1.09
CA PRO A 347 -8.80 17.69 0.74
C PRO A 347 -9.73 17.58 -0.49
N PRO A 348 -10.71 18.48 -0.68
CA PRO A 348 -11.57 18.47 -1.87
C PRO A 348 -10.79 18.55 -3.18
N GLY A 349 -11.36 18.03 -4.27
CA GLY A 349 -10.69 18.04 -5.58
C GLY A 349 -9.58 17.01 -5.76
N THR A 350 -9.34 16.13 -4.78
CA THR A 350 -8.38 15.02 -4.88
C THR A 350 -8.92 13.78 -5.62
N GLY A 351 -10.18 13.79 -6.05
CA GLY A 351 -10.79 12.67 -6.80
C GLY A 351 -11.45 11.59 -5.92
N ARG A 352 -11.94 11.97 -4.73
CA ARG A 352 -12.61 11.06 -3.78
C ARG A 352 -13.90 10.44 -4.30
N THR A 353 -14.77 11.25 -4.91
CA THR A 353 -16.02 10.78 -5.52
C THR A 353 -15.76 9.77 -6.63
N THR A 354 -14.70 9.96 -7.42
CA THR A 354 -14.25 8.98 -8.41
C THR A 354 -13.70 7.71 -7.75
N ALA A 355 -12.92 7.83 -6.67
CA ALA A 355 -12.45 6.68 -5.89
C ALA A 355 -13.64 5.86 -5.37
N LEU A 356 -14.67 6.52 -4.86
CA LEU A 356 -15.93 5.94 -4.41
C LEU A 356 -16.65 5.21 -5.54
N ALA A 357 -16.82 5.85 -6.69
CA ALA A 357 -17.49 5.26 -7.84
C ALA A 357 -16.78 3.99 -8.34
N ILE A 358 -15.46 4.05 -8.50
CA ILE A 358 -14.66 2.88 -8.93
C ILE A 358 -14.72 1.78 -7.87
N ALA A 359 -14.57 2.13 -6.58
CA ALA A 359 -14.64 1.21 -5.46
C ALA A 359 -15.94 0.39 -5.45
N LEU A 360 -17.05 1.09 -5.60
CA LEU A 360 -18.39 0.52 -5.65
C LEU A 360 -18.54 -0.37 -6.89
N LEU A 361 -18.16 0.14 -8.06
CA LEU A 361 -18.30 -0.54 -9.34
C LEU A 361 -17.37 -1.76 -9.51
N LEU A 362 -16.35 -1.90 -8.68
CA LEU A 362 -15.49 -3.10 -8.71
C LEU A 362 -16.04 -4.26 -7.88
N ARG A 363 -17.03 -4.01 -7.01
CA ARG A 363 -17.39 -4.95 -5.93
C ARG A 363 -18.84 -5.39 -5.91
N MET A 364 -19.68 -4.73 -6.71
CA MET A 364 -21.09 -5.06 -6.83
C MET A 364 -21.33 -6.01 -8.00
N ASP A 365 -22.41 -6.77 -7.90
CA ASP A 365 -22.93 -7.57 -9.00
C ASP A 365 -24.11 -6.84 -9.62
N TYR A 366 -23.91 -6.34 -10.85
CA TYR A 366 -24.91 -5.58 -11.62
C TYR A 366 -25.87 -6.47 -12.39
N HIS A 367 -25.57 -7.76 -12.53
CA HIS A 367 -26.32 -8.64 -13.43
C HIS A 367 -27.53 -9.30 -12.74
N SER A 368 -27.52 -9.40 -11.40
CA SER A 368 -28.46 -10.25 -10.66
C SER A 368 -29.40 -9.53 -9.68
N ALA A 369 -29.40 -8.20 -9.54
CA ALA A 369 -30.08 -7.57 -8.39
C ALA A 369 -31.17 -6.55 -8.75
N THR A 370 -32.41 -6.87 -8.36
CA THR A 370 -33.53 -5.93 -8.15
C THR A 370 -33.46 -5.23 -6.78
N GLN A 371 -32.39 -5.49 -6.00
CA GLN A 371 -32.25 -5.03 -4.62
C GLN A 371 -30.95 -4.24 -4.40
N PRO A 372 -30.98 -3.19 -3.55
CA PRO A 372 -29.79 -2.39 -3.22
C PRO A 372 -28.66 -3.19 -2.60
N GLN A 373 -27.47 -3.10 -3.19
CA GLN A 373 -26.22 -3.67 -2.66
C GLN A 373 -25.30 -2.61 -2.06
N ALA A 374 -25.40 -1.36 -2.53
CA ALA A 374 -24.63 -0.24 -2.00
C ALA A 374 -25.51 0.94 -1.61
N LEU A 375 -25.17 1.55 -0.48
CA LEU A 375 -25.79 2.75 0.05
C LEU A 375 -24.74 3.85 0.17
N VAL A 376 -24.96 4.97 -0.53
CA VAL A 376 -24.11 6.15 -0.51
C VAL A 376 -24.86 7.29 0.20
N ILE A 377 -24.32 7.77 1.32
CA ILE A 377 -24.92 8.83 2.13
C ILE A 377 -24.13 10.12 1.96
N ILE A 378 -24.83 11.20 1.60
CA ILE A 378 -24.24 12.49 1.26
C ILE A 378 -25.03 13.62 1.92
N ALA A 379 -24.33 14.66 2.40
CA ALA A 379 -24.93 15.77 3.13
C ALA A 379 -25.88 16.64 2.27
N THR A 380 -25.50 16.92 1.01
CA THR A 380 -26.19 17.91 0.18
C THR A 380 -26.74 17.32 -1.11
N ARG A 381 -27.86 17.89 -1.60
CA ARG A 381 -28.50 17.47 -2.85
C ARG A 381 -27.61 17.68 -4.08
N LEU A 382 -26.73 18.67 -4.03
CA LEU A 382 -25.83 19.02 -5.14
C LEU A 382 -24.74 17.94 -5.28
N LEU A 383 -24.17 17.51 -4.17
CA LEU A 383 -23.20 16.41 -4.12
C LEU A 383 -23.83 15.05 -4.49
N VAL A 384 -25.10 14.80 -4.15
CA VAL A 384 -25.83 13.60 -4.59
C VAL A 384 -25.83 13.50 -6.12
N ARG A 385 -26.24 14.56 -6.82
CA ARG A 385 -26.27 14.58 -8.29
C ARG A 385 -24.88 14.46 -8.91
N GLN A 386 -23.86 15.05 -8.28
CA GLN A 386 -22.48 14.91 -8.75
C GLN A 386 -21.98 13.46 -8.62
N THR A 387 -22.36 12.79 -7.54
CA THR A 387 -21.97 11.40 -7.29
C THR A 387 -22.73 10.43 -8.20
N GLU A 388 -24.03 10.64 -8.39
CA GLU A 388 -24.86 9.94 -9.38
C GLU A 388 -24.21 10.00 -10.76
N LYS A 389 -23.95 11.21 -11.25
CA LYS A 389 -23.30 11.43 -12.54
C LYS A 389 -21.92 10.77 -12.62
N CYS A 390 -21.13 10.83 -11.55
CA CYS A 390 -19.80 10.21 -11.53
C CYS A 390 -19.90 8.67 -11.63
N ILE A 391 -20.84 8.04 -10.93
CA ILE A 391 -21.07 6.59 -11.00
C ILE A 391 -21.57 6.20 -12.39
N GLU A 392 -22.49 6.97 -12.98
CA GLU A 392 -22.99 6.73 -14.34
C GLU A 392 -21.88 6.88 -15.40
N GLU A 393 -20.98 7.86 -15.25
CA GLU A 393 -19.89 8.08 -16.19
C GLU A 393 -18.80 7.00 -16.09
N VAL A 394 -18.41 6.60 -14.88
CA VAL A 394 -17.43 5.51 -14.66
C VAL A 394 -18.04 4.16 -15.04
N GLY A 395 -19.33 3.95 -14.72
CA GLY A 395 -20.09 2.73 -15.00
C GLY A 395 -20.72 2.70 -16.38
N ARG A 396 -20.40 3.65 -17.27
CA ARG A 396 -21.09 3.86 -18.56
C ARG A 396 -21.21 2.60 -19.43
N PHE A 397 -20.23 1.71 -19.36
CA PHE A 397 -20.19 0.48 -20.15
C PHE A 397 -20.58 -0.77 -19.35
N CYS A 398 -20.89 -0.61 -18.05
CA CYS A 398 -21.34 -1.68 -17.18
C CYS A 398 -22.84 -1.89 -17.40
N GLU A 399 -23.19 -2.94 -18.14
CA GLU A 399 -24.59 -3.28 -18.37
C GLU A 399 -25.26 -3.72 -17.06
N GLY A 400 -26.46 -3.20 -16.77
CA GLY A 400 -27.24 -3.56 -15.58
C GLY A 400 -27.03 -2.68 -14.35
N VAL A 401 -26.15 -1.67 -14.38
CA VAL A 401 -26.01 -0.71 -13.27
C VAL A 401 -27.24 0.20 -13.20
N VAL A 402 -28.03 0.07 -12.13
CA VAL A 402 -29.15 0.95 -11.79
C VAL A 402 -28.81 1.74 -10.53
N VAL A 403 -28.83 3.07 -10.66
CA VAL A 403 -28.59 4.03 -9.58
C VAL A 403 -29.87 4.80 -9.32
N GLU A 404 -30.29 4.89 -8.06
CA GLU A 404 -31.46 5.68 -7.64
C GLU A 404 -31.06 6.76 -6.62
N THR A 405 -31.53 7.99 -6.83
CA THR A 405 -31.27 9.12 -5.92
C THR A 405 -32.45 9.45 -5.01
N ILE A 406 -32.25 9.29 -3.69
CA ILE A 406 -33.27 9.56 -2.67
C ILE A 406 -32.96 10.88 -1.95
N ILE A 407 -33.51 11.96 -2.51
CA ILE A 407 -33.46 13.31 -1.92
C ILE A 407 -34.87 13.89 -1.80
N ALA A 408 -35.03 14.94 -0.99
CA ALA A 408 -36.36 15.48 -0.70
C ALA A 408 -37.16 15.93 -1.95
N SER A 409 -36.49 16.25 -3.05
CA SER A 409 -37.11 16.59 -4.34
C SER A 409 -37.43 15.39 -5.25
N SER A 410 -36.87 14.22 -4.98
CA SER A 410 -37.04 12.98 -5.76
C SER A 410 -37.36 11.82 -4.81
N ARG A 411 -38.42 11.99 -4.01
CA ARG A 411 -38.83 10.93 -3.08
C ARG A 411 -39.54 9.82 -3.84
N PRO A 412 -39.10 8.55 -3.73
CA PRO A 412 -39.79 7.45 -4.36
C PRO A 412 -41.19 7.27 -3.77
N THR A 413 -42.14 6.90 -4.61
CA THR A 413 -43.54 6.57 -4.24
C THR A 413 -43.82 5.07 -4.28
N ALA A 414 -42.97 4.31 -4.97
CA ALA A 414 -43.00 2.86 -5.07
C ALA A 414 -41.75 2.24 -4.42
N LYS A 415 -41.67 0.90 -4.43
CA LYS A 415 -40.46 0.20 -4.00
C LYS A 415 -39.28 0.55 -4.92
N VAL A 416 -38.13 0.81 -4.32
CA VAL A 416 -36.90 1.12 -5.05
C VAL A 416 -36.25 -0.19 -5.51
N GLU A 417 -36.11 -0.34 -6.82
CA GLU A 417 -35.43 -1.46 -7.48
C GLU A 417 -34.16 -0.95 -8.16
N ALA A 418 -33.09 -0.81 -7.38
CA ALA A 418 -31.81 -0.29 -7.86
C ALA A 418 -30.64 -1.02 -7.18
N ASN A 419 -29.49 -1.13 -7.85
CA ASN A 419 -28.29 -1.71 -7.27
C ASN A 419 -27.64 -0.73 -6.28
N VAL A 420 -27.67 0.56 -6.61
CA VAL A 420 -27.06 1.65 -5.82
C VAL A 420 -28.13 2.64 -5.39
N ILE A 421 -28.14 2.98 -4.11
CA ILE A 421 -28.92 4.11 -3.58
C ILE A 421 -27.98 5.22 -3.16
N ILE A 422 -28.20 6.42 -3.67
CA ILE A 422 -27.50 7.64 -3.24
C ILE A 422 -28.51 8.55 -2.56
N ALA A 423 -28.29 8.90 -1.29
CA ALA A 423 -29.33 9.55 -0.51
C ALA A 423 -28.84 10.59 0.49
N THR A 424 -29.75 11.50 0.83
CA THR A 424 -29.61 12.36 2.02
C THR A 424 -30.15 11.61 3.26
N PRO A 425 -29.47 11.67 4.42
CA PRO A 425 -29.80 10.84 5.59
C PRO A 425 -31.29 10.86 5.98
N GLY A 426 -31.87 12.06 6.09
CA GLY A 426 -33.25 12.22 6.55
C GLY A 426 -34.30 11.66 5.57
N THR A 427 -34.09 11.84 4.26
CA THR A 427 -35.03 11.33 3.25
C THR A 427 -34.93 9.81 3.15
N PHE A 428 -33.72 9.26 3.26
CA PHE A 428 -33.50 7.81 3.29
C PHE A 428 -34.21 7.15 4.48
N LEU A 429 -34.04 7.69 5.68
CA LEU A 429 -34.69 7.15 6.89
C LEU A 429 -36.22 7.15 6.78
N ASP A 430 -36.82 8.17 6.16
CA ASP A 430 -38.27 8.18 5.91
C ASP A 430 -38.69 7.11 4.90
N CYS A 431 -37.90 6.85 3.85
CA CYS A 431 -38.19 5.80 2.88
C CYS A 431 -38.10 4.39 3.50
N ILE A 432 -37.13 4.17 4.39
CA ILE A 432 -37.02 2.93 5.18
C ILE A 432 -38.24 2.76 6.08
N ARG A 433 -38.65 3.81 6.80
CA ARG A 433 -39.84 3.79 7.69
C ARG A 433 -41.13 3.46 6.93
N ARG A 434 -41.20 3.82 5.64
CA ARG A 434 -42.34 3.54 4.76
C ARG A 434 -42.24 2.19 4.04
N HIS A 435 -41.21 1.38 4.31
CA HIS A 435 -40.95 0.11 3.63
C HIS A 435 -40.80 0.24 2.11
N LEU A 436 -40.28 1.37 1.64
CA LEU A 436 -40.03 1.62 0.21
C LEU A 436 -38.65 1.13 -0.24
N VAL A 437 -37.72 0.96 0.69
CA VAL A 437 -36.35 0.50 0.43
C VAL A 437 -36.09 -0.75 1.26
N ASP A 438 -35.68 -1.82 0.58
CA ASP A 438 -35.16 -3.03 1.21
C ASP A 438 -33.63 -2.95 1.25
N ILE A 439 -33.04 -3.07 2.43
CA ILE A 439 -31.59 -2.98 2.64
C ILE A 439 -30.96 -4.32 2.98
N SER A 440 -31.72 -5.42 2.94
CA SER A 440 -31.27 -6.76 3.35
C SER A 440 -30.05 -7.29 2.56
N GLN A 441 -29.79 -6.73 1.38
CA GLN A 441 -28.63 -7.07 0.53
C GLN A 441 -27.55 -6.00 0.51
N VAL A 442 -27.67 -4.92 1.30
CA VAL A 442 -26.65 -3.87 1.36
C VAL A 442 -25.39 -4.43 2.01
N ARG A 443 -24.29 -4.45 1.24
CA ARG A 443 -22.96 -4.89 1.67
C ARG A 443 -21.96 -3.75 1.77
N TYR A 444 -22.26 -2.61 1.15
CA TYR A 444 -21.38 -1.45 1.09
C TYR A 444 -22.11 -0.21 1.60
N LEU A 445 -21.55 0.44 2.63
CA LEU A 445 -22.00 1.73 3.11
C LEU A 445 -20.89 2.76 2.92
N LEU A 446 -21.18 3.75 2.09
CA LEU A 446 -20.24 4.79 1.70
C LEU A 446 -20.76 6.14 2.19
N MET A 447 -19.89 6.96 2.76
CA MET A 447 -20.22 8.33 3.12
C MET A 447 -19.18 9.28 2.56
N ASP A 448 -19.64 10.23 1.73
CA ASP A 448 -18.79 11.32 1.26
C ASP A 448 -19.02 12.54 2.16
N ASP A 449 -17.95 13.30 2.36
CA ASP A 449 -17.97 14.55 3.12
C ASP A 449 -18.57 14.42 4.54
N VAL A 450 -18.06 13.43 5.29
CA VAL A 450 -18.58 13.05 6.61
C VAL A 450 -18.57 14.22 7.60
N ASP A 451 -17.60 15.13 7.51
CA ASP A 451 -17.54 16.30 8.40
C ASP A 451 -18.79 17.19 8.23
N HIS A 452 -19.19 17.46 6.99
CA HIS A 452 -20.41 18.21 6.69
C HIS A 452 -21.69 17.42 7.02
N VAL A 453 -21.68 16.08 6.87
CA VAL A 453 -22.79 15.23 7.34
C VAL A 453 -22.95 15.32 8.86
N VAL A 454 -21.87 15.49 9.60
CA VAL A 454 -21.85 15.52 11.07
C VAL A 454 -22.18 16.90 11.65
N ASP A 455 -21.69 17.96 11.02
CA ASP A 455 -21.81 19.35 11.52
C ASP A 455 -23.20 19.97 11.28
N MET A 456 -24.02 19.37 10.42
CA MET A 456 -25.42 19.80 10.20
C MET A 456 -26.29 19.47 11.43
N GLN A 457 -27.02 20.47 11.97
CA GLN A 457 -27.93 20.29 13.12
C GLN A 457 -28.87 19.08 12.93
N GLY A 458 -28.82 18.11 13.84
CA GLY A 458 -29.64 16.89 13.81
C GLY A 458 -29.20 15.80 12.82
N SER A 459 -28.18 16.06 12.00
CA SER A 459 -27.68 15.12 10.99
C SER A 459 -26.74 14.05 11.58
N SER A 460 -26.07 14.34 12.70
CA SER A 460 -25.27 13.35 13.44
C SER A 460 -26.11 12.18 13.99
N ASP A 461 -27.28 12.44 14.58
CA ASP A 461 -28.23 11.41 15.01
C ASP A 461 -28.79 10.63 13.82
N GLN A 462 -29.14 11.31 12.73
CA GLN A 462 -29.60 10.65 11.51
C GLN A 462 -28.53 9.76 10.90
N CYS A 463 -27.27 10.20 10.86
CA CYS A 463 -26.15 9.41 10.36
C CYS A 463 -25.91 8.16 11.22
N LEU A 464 -25.92 8.31 12.55
CA LEU A 464 -25.88 7.18 13.49
C LEU A 464 -27.03 6.19 13.25
N ARG A 465 -28.24 6.69 13.00
CA ARG A 465 -29.41 5.86 12.70
C ARG A 465 -29.30 5.16 11.35
N VAL A 466 -28.78 5.82 10.32
CA VAL A 466 -28.52 5.19 9.01
C VAL A 466 -27.51 4.07 9.17
N THR A 467 -26.39 4.32 9.85
CA THR A 467 -25.39 3.28 10.12
C THR A 467 -25.96 2.14 10.96
N ALA A 468 -26.73 2.43 12.00
CA ALA A 468 -27.38 1.40 12.82
C ALA A 468 -28.42 0.58 12.04
N VAL A 469 -29.08 1.19 11.05
CA VAL A 469 -30.02 0.52 10.14
C VAL A 469 -29.26 -0.35 9.14
N ALA A 470 -28.17 0.15 8.55
CA ALA A 470 -27.32 -0.61 7.64
C ALA A 470 -26.60 -1.78 8.34
N GLN A 471 -26.15 -1.59 9.58
CA GLN A 471 -25.50 -2.63 10.40
C GLN A 471 -26.45 -3.75 10.88
N LYS A 472 -27.77 -3.60 10.71
CA LYS A 472 -28.75 -4.67 10.93
C LYS A 472 -28.88 -5.62 9.73
N SER A 473 -28.27 -5.28 8.60
CA SER A 473 -28.11 -6.16 7.44
C SER A 473 -26.96 -7.18 7.70
N PRO A 474 -26.77 -8.25 6.90
CA PRO A 474 -25.96 -9.40 7.33
C PRO A 474 -24.52 -9.02 7.69
N GLU A 475 -23.87 -9.88 8.47
CA GLU A 475 -22.74 -9.65 9.39
C GLU A 475 -21.45 -8.98 8.86
N THR A 476 -21.40 -8.47 7.63
CA THR A 476 -20.19 -7.90 7.02
C THR A 476 -20.47 -6.74 6.06
N VAL A 477 -21.08 -5.65 6.54
CA VAL A 477 -21.13 -4.38 5.79
C VAL A 477 -19.75 -3.72 5.81
N GLN A 478 -19.16 -3.53 4.64
CA GLN A 478 -17.92 -2.77 4.49
C GLN A 478 -18.22 -1.27 4.48
N LEU A 479 -17.50 -0.52 5.32
CA LEU A 479 -17.64 0.93 5.48
C LEU A 479 -16.53 1.67 4.71
N LEU A 480 -16.90 2.66 3.91
CA LEU A 480 -15.98 3.60 3.27
C LEU A 480 -16.37 5.04 3.62
N LEU A 481 -15.48 5.76 4.30
CA LEU A 481 -15.76 7.09 4.81
C LEU A 481 -14.75 8.09 4.25
N PHE A 482 -15.23 9.16 3.63
CA PHE A 482 -14.41 10.24 3.11
C PHE A 482 -14.63 11.52 3.92
N SER A 483 -13.54 12.19 4.28
CA SER A 483 -13.57 13.35 5.17
C SER A 483 -12.50 14.37 4.77
N ASP A 484 -12.81 15.65 4.95
CA ASP A 484 -11.96 16.79 4.61
C ASP A 484 -10.97 17.12 5.74
N LEU A 485 -11.32 16.75 6.98
CA LEU A 485 -10.60 17.14 8.18
C LEU A 485 -10.24 15.92 9.04
N THR A 486 -9.07 15.96 9.67
CA THR A 486 -8.62 14.89 10.57
C THR A 486 -9.38 14.83 11.90
N THR A 487 -10.21 15.84 12.21
CA THR A 487 -10.61 16.14 13.60
C THR A 487 -12.11 15.95 13.94
N PRO A 488 -13.12 16.22 13.07
CA PRO A 488 -14.53 16.00 13.41
C PRO A 488 -15.02 14.55 13.21
N ALA A 489 -14.56 13.85 12.17
CA ALA A 489 -14.97 12.46 11.90
C ALA A 489 -14.71 11.50 13.08
N SER A 490 -13.63 11.71 13.84
CA SER A 490 -13.12 10.77 14.86
C SER A 490 -14.12 10.32 15.95
N LYS A 491 -15.04 11.19 16.42
CA LYS A 491 -15.93 10.86 17.55
C LYS A 491 -17.09 9.94 17.16
N ILE A 492 -17.73 10.21 16.03
CA ILE A 492 -18.83 9.39 15.50
C ILE A 492 -18.27 8.09 14.91
N LEU A 493 -17.10 8.18 14.29
CA LEU A 493 -16.34 7.05 13.77
C LEU A 493 -15.99 6.01 14.84
N ASN A 494 -15.55 6.44 16.03
CA ASN A 494 -15.28 5.56 17.16
C ASN A 494 -16.55 4.86 17.71
N VAL A 495 -17.73 5.49 17.57
CA VAL A 495 -19.01 4.88 17.95
C VAL A 495 -19.51 3.92 16.86
N MET A 496 -19.29 4.27 15.60
CA MET A 496 -19.69 3.47 14.43
C MET A 496 -18.82 2.22 14.23
N LEU A 497 -17.55 2.25 14.67
CA LEU A 497 -16.57 1.19 14.44
C LEU A 497 -16.24 0.44 15.73
N ARG A 498 -17.08 -0.54 16.08
CA ARG A 498 -16.79 -1.52 17.15
C ARG A 498 -15.99 -2.74 16.67
N SER A 499 -15.55 -2.77 15.42
CA SER A 499 -14.89 -3.93 14.78
C SER A 499 -13.40 -3.70 14.50
N ASN A 500 -12.56 -4.69 14.83
CA ASN A 500 -11.08 -4.66 14.83
C ASN A 500 -10.39 -4.67 13.44
N THR A 501 -11.02 -4.20 12.36
CA THR A 501 -10.42 -4.17 11.00
C THR A 501 -10.71 -2.85 10.29
N LEU A 502 -10.08 -1.79 10.77
CA LEU A 502 -10.17 -0.44 10.24
C LEU A 502 -8.85 -0.01 9.61
N GLU A 503 -8.92 0.44 8.36
CA GLU A 503 -7.86 1.11 7.63
C GLU A 503 -8.10 2.62 7.63
N LYS A 504 -7.14 3.36 8.20
CA LYS A 504 -7.17 4.82 8.20
C LYS A 504 -6.10 5.34 7.25
N PHE A 505 -6.55 5.98 6.17
CA PHE A 505 -5.73 6.69 5.21
C PHE A 505 -5.83 8.18 5.50
N GLU A 506 -4.72 8.76 5.93
CA GLU A 506 -4.60 10.19 6.11
C GLU A 506 -3.41 10.69 5.31
N LEU A 507 -3.57 11.83 4.66
CA LEU A 507 -2.40 12.59 4.21
C LEU A 507 -1.65 13.12 5.43
N LYS A 508 -0.66 12.37 5.91
CA LYS A 508 0.32 12.89 6.87
C LYS A 508 1.22 13.89 6.16
N GLY A 509 0.94 15.17 6.34
CA GLY A 509 1.90 16.25 6.06
C GLY A 509 2.42 16.29 4.62
N VAL A 510 1.63 15.87 3.62
CA VAL A 510 1.84 16.44 2.28
C VAL A 510 1.50 17.91 2.46
N GLU A 511 2.51 18.77 2.35
CA GLU A 511 2.29 20.19 2.09
C GLU A 511 1.23 20.22 1.01
N LEU A 512 0.00 20.56 1.42
CA LEU A 512 -0.97 21.13 0.50
C LEU A 512 -0.15 22.07 -0.35
N ASN A 513 -0.32 22.01 -1.66
CA ASN A 513 0.14 23.08 -2.54
C ASN A 513 -0.66 24.38 -2.20
N ALA A 514 -0.73 24.79 -0.93
CA ALA A 514 -1.02 26.13 -0.47
C ALA A 514 -0.10 27.13 -1.17
N ASN A 515 1.07 26.69 -1.64
CA ASN A 515 1.94 27.48 -2.52
C ASN A 515 1.36 27.75 -3.93
N LYS A 516 0.23 27.13 -4.33
CA LYS A 516 -0.48 27.43 -5.59
C LYS A 516 -1.75 28.27 -5.41
N ILE A 517 -2.27 28.40 -4.18
CA ILE A 517 -3.43 29.25 -3.90
C ILE A 517 -2.94 30.55 -3.28
N VAL A 518 -2.97 31.62 -4.06
CA VAL A 518 -2.61 32.95 -3.56
C VAL A 518 -3.80 33.55 -2.85
N HIS A 519 -3.73 33.60 -1.52
CA HIS A 519 -4.73 34.29 -0.70
C HIS A 519 -4.45 35.80 -0.70
N LEU A 520 -5.39 36.58 -1.23
CA LEU A 520 -5.33 38.05 -1.23
C LEU A 520 -6.46 38.61 -0.37
N VAL A 521 -6.13 39.62 0.44
CA VAL A 521 -7.11 40.34 1.27
C VAL A 521 -7.16 41.80 0.83
N PHE A 522 -8.34 42.26 0.41
CA PHE A 522 -8.58 43.65 0.05
C PHE A 522 -9.30 44.37 1.18
N ARG A 523 -8.64 45.34 1.82
CA ARG A 523 -9.29 46.23 2.78
C ARG A 523 -10.21 47.20 2.02
N CYS A 524 -11.49 47.20 2.38
CA CYS A 524 -12.51 48.05 1.78
C CYS A 524 -13.13 48.95 2.87
N SER A 525 -13.35 50.23 2.57
CA SER A 525 -13.98 51.20 3.46
C SER A 525 -15.51 51.09 3.49
N GLY A 526 -16.11 50.35 2.55
CA GLY A 526 -17.55 50.11 2.47
C GLY A 526 -17.94 49.22 1.28
N GLU A 527 -19.23 48.90 1.15
CA GLU A 527 -19.75 47.98 0.13
C GLU A 527 -19.52 48.46 -1.30
N GLN A 528 -19.65 49.76 -1.56
CA GLN A 528 -19.40 50.33 -2.89
C GLN A 528 -17.95 50.13 -3.34
N GLN A 529 -16.98 50.25 -2.43
CA GLN A 529 -15.58 50.00 -2.75
C GLN A 529 -15.32 48.50 -2.98
N LYS A 530 -15.96 47.63 -2.17
CA LYS A 530 -15.90 46.16 -2.35
C LYS A 530 -16.43 45.75 -3.73
N LEU A 531 -17.58 46.27 -4.14
CA LEU A 531 -18.15 46.07 -5.48
C LEU A 531 -17.22 46.58 -6.59
N GLY A 532 -16.67 47.78 -6.42
CA GLY A 532 -15.73 48.36 -7.38
C GLY A 532 -14.46 47.53 -7.57
N ILE A 533 -13.97 46.87 -6.53
CA ILE A 533 -12.82 45.95 -6.61
C ILE A 533 -13.23 44.66 -7.34
N ILE A 534 -14.36 44.05 -6.97
CA ILE A 534 -14.86 42.82 -7.60
C ILE A 534 -15.02 43.01 -9.13
N CYS A 535 -15.59 44.14 -9.56
CA CYS A 535 -15.78 44.44 -10.99
C CYS A 535 -14.47 44.61 -11.77
N LYS A 536 -13.35 44.94 -11.10
CA LYS A 536 -12.04 45.12 -11.73
C LYS A 536 -11.22 43.84 -11.80
N LEU A 537 -11.51 42.84 -10.97
CA LEU A 537 -10.74 41.58 -10.91
C LEU A 537 -10.64 40.85 -12.26
N PRO A 538 -11.71 40.72 -13.08
CA PRO A 538 -11.62 40.05 -14.37
C PRO A 538 -10.69 40.74 -15.38
N GLY A 539 -10.44 42.04 -15.22
CA GLY A 539 -9.52 42.80 -16.08
C GLY A 539 -8.05 42.75 -15.64
N VAL A 540 -7.79 42.34 -14.39
CA VAL A 540 -6.44 42.26 -13.80
C VAL A 540 -5.91 40.83 -13.79
N VAL A 541 -6.80 39.84 -13.73
CA VAL A 541 -6.44 38.42 -13.68
C VAL A 541 -7.21 37.70 -14.78
N THR A 542 -6.51 36.88 -15.56
CA THR A 542 -7.13 35.99 -16.53
C THR A 542 -7.99 34.98 -15.76
N THR A 543 -9.31 35.19 -15.76
CA THR A 543 -10.26 34.39 -14.98
C THR A 543 -11.06 33.51 -15.93
N SER A 544 -11.00 32.19 -15.71
CA SER A 544 -11.84 31.22 -16.43
C SER A 544 -13.22 31.10 -15.78
N VAL A 545 -13.28 31.06 -14.45
CA VAL A 545 -14.53 31.08 -13.66
C VAL A 545 -14.30 31.92 -12.40
N LEU A 546 -15.25 32.81 -12.08
CA LEU A 546 -15.27 33.60 -10.84
C LEU A 546 -16.45 33.19 -9.97
N ILE A 547 -16.17 32.70 -8.75
CA ILE A 547 -17.19 32.34 -7.76
C ILE A 547 -17.16 33.39 -6.65
N ILE A 548 -18.33 33.97 -6.36
CA ILE A 548 -18.49 34.98 -5.31
C ILE A 548 -19.43 34.42 -4.24
N TYR A 549 -18.89 34.26 -3.03
CA TYR A 549 -19.69 33.92 -1.85
C TYR A 549 -20.20 35.21 -1.20
N VAL A 550 -21.52 35.32 -1.08
CA VAL A 550 -22.22 36.40 -0.36
C VAL A 550 -22.87 35.82 0.89
N GLN A 551 -22.91 36.60 1.96
CA GLN A 551 -23.43 36.20 3.26
C GLN A 551 -24.91 36.53 3.38
#